data_AF-A0A412JA76-F1
#
_entry.id   AF-A0A412JA76-F1
#
_cell.length_a   1.000
_cell.length_b   1.000
_cell.length_c   1.000
_cell.angle_alpha   90.00
_cell.angle_beta   90.00
_cell.angle_gamma   90.00
#
_symmetry.space_group_name_H-M   'P 1'
#
loop_
_entity.id
_entity.type
_entity.pdbx_description
1 polymer ?
#
loop_
_entity_poly.entity_id
_entity_poly.type
_entity_poly.pdbx_seq_one_letter_code
_entity_poly.pdbx_strand_id
1 'polypeptide(L)'
;MLDQYLEEALFLMQLIGIKVFTDKKANSLIDTIDSRTKLALGKRAKSEAIEYLKANGINIGNNSTYAALQEKSDKFWANPKAELLEKDWHIILNNNKSMELIILEIPSRSLSVIDGKKSGLHIRPDKPYMLDLNIDSKTFIDRGSKIDFKPYIKNKVKY
;
A
#
# COMPACT_ATOMS: atom_id res chain seq x y z
N MET A 1 -25.19 10.35 10.24
CA MET A 1 -25.15 9.01 10.88
C MET A 1 -25.75 7.96 9.95
N LEU A 2 -26.96 8.15 9.42
CA LEU A 2 -27.57 7.23 8.43
C LEU A 2 -26.79 7.14 7.11
N ASP A 3 -26.31 8.25 6.57
CA ASP A 3 -25.61 8.28 5.27
C ASP A 3 -24.33 7.43 5.28
N GLN A 4 -23.58 7.45 6.39
CA GLN A 4 -22.38 6.62 6.55
C GLN A 4 -22.74 5.12 6.52
N TYR A 5 -23.81 4.71 7.21
CA TYR A 5 -24.26 3.30 7.19
C TYR A 5 -24.72 2.88 5.78
N LEU A 6 -25.36 3.79 5.04
CA LEU A 6 -25.76 3.53 3.66
C LEU A 6 -24.55 3.38 2.74
N GLU A 7 -23.53 4.24 2.88
CA GLU A 7 -22.28 4.11 2.12
C GLU A 7 -21.54 2.80 2.42
N GLU A 8 -21.42 2.43 3.70
CA GLU A 8 -20.79 1.17 4.12
C GLU A 8 -21.57 -0.06 3.59
N ALA A 9 -22.91 -0.03 3.64
CA ALA A 9 -23.73 -1.12 3.11
C ALA A 9 -23.61 -1.25 1.59
N LEU A 10 -23.65 -0.13 0.85
CA LEU A 10 -23.46 -0.11 -0.60
C LEU A 10 -22.07 -0.65 -0.99
N PHE A 11 -21.05 -0.27 -0.23
CA PHE A 11 -19.69 -0.75 -0.42
C PHE A 11 -19.58 -2.27 -0.24
N LEU A 12 -20.17 -2.82 0.83
CA LEU A 12 -20.19 -4.27 1.06
C LEU A 12 -20.91 -5.02 -0.08
N MET A 13 -22.03 -4.47 -0.58
CA MET A 13 -22.76 -5.05 -1.71
C MET A 13 -21.91 -5.06 -2.99
N GLN A 14 -21.17 -3.98 -3.27
CA GLN A 14 -20.24 -3.95 -4.41
C GLN A 14 -19.10 -4.97 -4.26
N LEU A 15 -18.55 -5.14 -3.04
CA LEU A 15 -17.47 -6.08 -2.76
C LEU A 15 -17.85 -7.52 -3.11
N ILE A 16 -19.10 -7.90 -2.86
CA ILE A 16 -19.66 -9.23 -3.19
C ILE A 16 -20.23 -9.32 -4.61
N GLY A 17 -20.03 -8.28 -5.44
CA GLY A 17 -20.44 -8.26 -6.84
C GLY A 17 -21.92 -7.91 -7.09
N ILE A 18 -22.64 -7.41 -6.08
CA ILE A 18 -24.02 -6.95 -6.24
C ILE A 18 -24.02 -5.51 -6.74
N LYS A 19 -24.57 -5.30 -7.94
CA LYS A 19 -24.83 -3.96 -8.49
C LYS A 19 -26.20 -3.47 -7.99
N VAL A 20 -26.20 -2.51 -7.06
CA VAL A 20 -27.41 -1.82 -6.63
C VAL A 20 -27.63 -0.62 -7.55
N PHE A 21 -28.66 -0.67 -8.39
CA PHE A 21 -29.03 0.45 -9.26
C PHE A 21 -29.80 1.48 -8.45
N THR A 22 -29.40 2.74 -8.54
CA THR A 22 -30.26 3.87 -8.15
C THR A 22 -30.76 4.52 -9.43
N ASP A 23 -32.08 4.69 -9.57
CA ASP A 23 -32.75 5.25 -10.75
C ASP A 23 -32.51 6.76 -10.91
N LYS A 24 -31.25 7.20 -10.92
CA LYS A 24 -30.86 8.52 -11.38
C LYS A 24 -29.98 8.34 -12.61
N LYS A 25 -30.52 8.77 -13.76
CA LYS A 25 -29.83 8.83 -15.07
C LYS A 25 -28.43 9.43 -14.90
N ALA A 26 -27.42 8.58 -14.79
CA ALA A 26 -26.02 8.92 -14.98
C ALA A 26 -25.64 8.43 -16.37
N ASN A 27 -25.51 9.37 -17.30
CA ASN A 27 -24.96 9.12 -18.63
C ASN A 27 -23.48 8.76 -18.50
N SER A 28 -23.18 7.47 -18.31
CA SER A 28 -22.03 6.75 -18.88
C SER A 28 -21.92 5.39 -18.20
N LEU A 29 -22.00 4.32 -18.98
CA LEU A 29 -21.51 3.00 -18.60
C LEU A 29 -19.98 3.09 -18.40
N ILE A 30 -19.53 3.43 -17.21
CA ILE A 30 -18.11 3.38 -16.81
C ILE A 30 -17.92 2.20 -15.88
N ASP A 31 -16.83 1.46 -16.06
CA ASP A 31 -16.33 0.40 -15.18
C ASP A 31 -16.14 0.91 -13.73
N THR A 32 -17.19 0.93 -12.92
CA THR A 32 -17.15 1.51 -11.57
C THR A 32 -16.96 0.44 -10.51
N ILE A 33 -15.82 -0.26 -10.53
CA ILE A 33 -15.23 -0.64 -9.25
C ILE A 33 -14.47 0.60 -8.80
N ASP A 34 -15.07 1.37 -7.89
CA ASP A 34 -14.46 2.53 -7.23
C ASP A 34 -13.06 2.15 -6.68
N SER A 35 -12.13 3.09 -6.75
CA SER A 35 -10.81 3.04 -6.11
C SER A 35 -10.81 2.36 -4.73
N ARG A 36 -11.79 2.66 -3.87
CA ARG A 36 -11.98 2.07 -2.54
C ARG A 36 -12.15 0.55 -2.60
N THR A 37 -12.98 0.06 -3.52
CA THR A 37 -13.25 -1.37 -3.70
C THR A 37 -12.02 -2.08 -4.26
N LYS A 38 -11.31 -1.46 -5.21
CA LYS A 38 -10.03 -2.01 -5.71
C LYS A 38 -8.96 -2.08 -4.63
N LEU A 39 -8.89 -1.06 -3.76
CA LEU A 39 -7.99 -1.04 -2.61
C LEU A 39 -8.35 -2.14 -1.59
N ALA A 40 -9.64 -2.37 -1.32
CA ALA A 40 -10.06 -3.45 -0.44
C ALA A 40 -9.70 -4.85 -0.99
N LEU A 41 -9.79 -5.04 -2.32
CA LEU A 41 -9.31 -6.25 -2.97
C LEU A 41 -7.76 -6.37 -2.93
N GLY A 42 -7.05 -5.26 -2.74
CA GLY A 42 -5.63 -5.18 -2.40
C GLY A 42 -4.64 -5.50 -3.54
N LYS A 43 -4.99 -6.40 -4.46
CA LYS A 43 -4.08 -6.84 -5.53
C LYS A 43 -4.03 -5.84 -6.68
N ARG A 44 -2.81 -5.48 -7.10
CA ARG A 44 -2.52 -4.62 -8.27
C ARG A 44 -3.14 -3.21 -8.20
N ALA A 45 -3.47 -2.73 -7.01
CA ALA A 45 -4.15 -1.45 -6.78
C ALA A 45 -3.18 -0.27 -6.54
N LYS A 46 -1.97 -0.30 -7.12
CA LYS A 46 -0.96 0.75 -6.89
C LYS A 46 -1.41 2.10 -7.45
N SER A 47 -1.92 2.10 -8.69
CA SER A 47 -2.39 3.33 -9.34
C SER A 47 -3.58 3.91 -8.57
N GLU A 48 -4.52 3.06 -8.19
CA GLU A 48 -5.67 3.42 -7.36
C GLU A 48 -5.25 3.99 -6.00
N ALA A 49 -4.24 3.41 -5.35
CA ALA A 49 -3.71 3.95 -4.10
C ALA A 49 -3.13 5.36 -4.29
N ILE A 50 -2.37 5.58 -5.37
CA ILE A 50 -1.80 6.90 -5.67
C ILE A 50 -2.90 7.91 -5.99
N GLU A 51 -3.91 7.54 -6.78
CA GLU A 51 -5.05 8.39 -7.10
C GLU A 51 -5.85 8.76 -5.84
N TYR A 52 -6.14 7.77 -4.99
CA TYR A 52 -6.85 7.96 -3.73
C TYR A 52 -6.07 8.90 -2.78
N LEU A 53 -4.76 8.69 -2.64
CA LEU A 53 -3.91 9.54 -1.82
C LEU A 53 -3.84 10.97 -2.37
N LYS A 54 -3.73 11.13 -3.69
CA LYS A 54 -3.76 12.44 -4.34
C LYS A 54 -5.07 13.19 -4.10
N ALA A 55 -6.21 12.49 -4.19
CA ALA A 55 -7.52 13.06 -3.87
C ALA A 55 -7.62 13.52 -2.40
N ASN A 56 -6.86 12.89 -1.50
CA ASN A 56 -6.72 13.27 -0.10
C ASN A 56 -5.59 14.28 0.17
N GLY A 57 -5.05 14.93 -0.89
CA GLY A 57 -4.01 15.94 -0.76
C GLY A 57 -2.60 15.40 -0.47
N ILE A 58 -2.38 14.10 -0.59
CA ILE A 58 -1.09 13.44 -0.38
C ILE A 58 -0.46 13.11 -1.73
N ASN A 59 0.63 13.81 -2.06
CA ASN A 59 1.38 13.56 -3.28
C ASN A 59 2.40 12.44 -3.07
N ILE A 60 2.31 11.39 -3.89
CA ILE A 60 3.29 10.31 -3.92
C ILE A 60 4.28 10.53 -5.07
N GLY A 61 5.57 10.44 -4.77
CA GLY A 61 6.62 10.56 -5.77
C GLY A 61 6.64 9.41 -6.78
N ASN A 62 7.35 9.62 -7.89
CA ASN A 62 7.50 8.60 -8.94
C ASN A 62 8.22 7.33 -8.44
N ASN A 63 9.08 7.48 -7.43
CA ASN A 63 9.81 6.39 -6.79
C ASN A 63 8.94 5.76 -5.69
N SER A 64 7.95 4.97 -6.09
CA SER A 64 6.99 4.39 -5.15
C SER A 64 6.95 2.87 -5.20
N THR A 65 6.75 2.25 -4.05
CA THR A 65 6.48 0.82 -3.89
C THR A 65 5.12 0.64 -3.25
N TYR A 66 4.38 -0.37 -3.68
CA TYR A 66 3.08 -0.71 -3.11
C TYR A 66 3.09 -2.17 -2.65
N ALA A 67 2.53 -2.42 -1.47
CA ALA A 67 2.31 -3.77 -0.96
C ALA A 67 1.00 -3.84 -0.20
N ALA A 68 0.16 -4.82 -0.53
CA ALA A 68 -1.01 -5.15 0.26
C ALA A 68 -0.68 -6.16 1.36
N LEU A 69 -1.44 -6.12 2.44
CA LEU A 69 -1.34 -7.07 3.53
C LEU A 69 -1.62 -8.48 3.01
N GLN A 70 -0.73 -9.41 3.33
CA GLN A 70 -0.93 -10.80 2.99
C GLN A 70 -1.89 -11.46 3.99
N GLU A 71 -2.93 -12.12 3.47
CA GLU A 71 -3.97 -12.77 4.27
C GLU A 71 -3.43 -13.73 5.33
N LYS A 72 -2.42 -14.54 4.97
CA LYS A 72 -1.90 -15.65 5.78
C LYS A 72 -0.74 -15.31 6.71
N SER A 73 -0.07 -14.19 6.50
CA SER A 73 1.20 -13.89 7.19
C SER A 73 1.20 -12.58 7.97
N ASP A 74 0.13 -11.79 7.88
CA ASP A 74 0.03 -10.45 8.50
C ASP A 74 1.25 -9.57 8.21
N LYS A 75 1.78 -9.70 6.99
CA LYS A 75 2.96 -9.00 6.50
C LYS A 75 2.69 -8.31 5.18
N PHE A 76 3.41 -7.23 4.95
CA PHE A 76 3.51 -6.60 3.64
C PHE A 76 4.76 -7.14 2.95
N TRP A 77 4.57 -7.84 1.83
CA TRP A 77 5.67 -8.32 1.00
C TRP A 77 5.84 -7.43 -0.22
N ALA A 78 7.04 -6.87 -0.39
CA ALA A 78 7.43 -6.14 -1.58
C ALA A 78 8.84 -6.51 -2.03
N ASN A 79 9.07 -6.46 -3.33
CA ASN A 79 10.40 -6.55 -3.91
C ASN A 79 10.67 -5.29 -4.74
N PRO A 80 10.97 -4.14 -4.13
CA PRO A 80 11.42 -2.97 -4.86
C PRO A 80 12.81 -3.19 -5.46
N LYS A 81 13.18 -2.40 -6.46
CA LYS A 81 14.56 -2.35 -6.95
C LYS A 81 15.46 -1.70 -5.90
N ALA A 82 16.67 -2.22 -5.74
CA ALA A 82 17.66 -1.68 -4.79
C ALA A 82 18.07 -0.24 -5.12
N GLU A 83 17.98 0.19 -6.39
CA GLU A 83 18.26 1.58 -6.81
C GLU A 83 17.37 2.63 -6.12
N LEU A 84 16.23 2.24 -5.53
CA LEU A 84 15.39 3.15 -4.78
C LEU A 84 16.05 3.64 -3.48
N LEU A 85 17.06 2.95 -2.97
CA LEU A 85 17.81 3.39 -1.79
C LEU A 85 18.63 4.66 -2.05
N GLU A 86 18.93 4.97 -3.31
CA GLU A 86 19.64 6.19 -3.71
C GLU A 86 18.70 7.37 -3.97
N LYS A 87 17.40 7.21 -3.74
CA LYS A 87 16.37 8.22 -4.05
C LYS A 87 15.44 8.39 -2.87
N ASP A 88 14.75 9.53 -2.81
CA ASP A 88 13.59 9.64 -1.92
C ASP A 88 12.52 8.66 -2.41
N TRP A 89 12.10 7.78 -1.51
CA TRP A 89 11.32 6.59 -1.82
C TRP A 89 10.07 6.51 -0.96
N HIS A 90 8.91 6.47 -1.63
CA HIS A 90 7.61 6.25 -0.98
C HIS A 90 7.27 4.76 -0.92
N ILE A 91 6.85 4.28 0.25
CA ILE A 91 6.26 2.95 0.40
C ILE A 91 4.80 3.12 0.81
N ILE A 92 3.89 2.56 0.03
CA ILE A 92 2.46 2.51 0.31
C ILE A 92 2.14 1.09 0.78
N LEU A 93 1.81 0.94 2.06
CA LEU A 93 1.36 -0.31 2.65
C LEU A 93 -0.16 -0.27 2.76
N ASN A 94 -0.83 -1.16 2.05
CA ASN A 94 -2.28 -1.28 2.09
C ASN A 94 -2.70 -2.36 3.08
N ASN A 95 -3.13 -1.95 4.26
CA ASN A 95 -3.84 -2.82 5.19
C ASN A 95 -5.31 -2.92 4.80
N ASN A 96 -5.59 -3.79 3.84
CA ASN A 96 -6.94 -3.98 3.32
C ASN A 96 -7.90 -4.66 4.31
N LYS A 97 -7.40 -5.30 5.36
CA LYS A 97 -8.23 -5.83 6.47
C LYS A 97 -8.79 -4.69 7.33
N SER A 98 -7.99 -3.65 7.59
CA SER A 98 -8.43 -2.47 8.36
C SER A 98 -8.82 -1.28 7.48
N MET A 99 -8.85 -1.47 6.16
CA MET A 99 -9.12 -0.43 5.15
C MET A 99 -8.28 0.83 5.38
N GLU A 100 -6.96 0.65 5.53
CA GLU A 100 -6.02 1.74 5.80
C GLU A 100 -4.81 1.67 4.86
N LEU A 101 -4.49 2.80 4.23
CA LEU A 101 -3.19 3.02 3.58
C LEU A 101 -2.23 3.65 4.59
N ILE A 102 -1.03 3.08 4.70
CA ILE A 102 0.05 3.57 5.54
C ILE A 102 1.18 4.01 4.61
N ILE A 103 1.58 5.27 4.71
CA ILE A 103 2.51 5.92 3.79
C ILE A 103 3.82 6.15 4.54
N LEU A 104 4.89 5.58 3.99
CA LEU A 104 6.24 5.77 4.48
C LEU A 104 7.05 6.59 3.49
N GLU A 105 7.94 7.42 4.01
CA GLU A 105 8.92 8.17 3.24
C GLU A 105 10.32 7.79 3.71
N ILE A 106 11.07 7.11 2.85
CA ILE A 106 12.47 6.74 3.07
C ILE A 106 13.33 7.80 2.37
N PRO A 107 14.06 8.64 3.11
CA PRO A 107 14.99 9.59 2.50
C PRO A 107 16.10 8.87 1.75
N SER A 108 16.57 9.47 0.66
CA SER A 108 17.73 8.96 -0.09
C SER A 108 18.91 8.66 0.85
N ARG A 109 19.51 7.47 0.68
CA ARG A 109 20.69 6.99 1.42
C ARG A 109 20.50 6.86 2.94
N SER A 110 19.26 6.89 3.46
CA SER A 110 19.01 6.64 4.87
C SER A 110 19.06 5.16 5.25
N LEU A 111 18.87 4.28 4.27
CA LEU A 111 18.98 2.82 4.40
C LEU A 111 19.95 2.29 3.36
N SER A 112 20.64 1.19 3.68
CA SER A 112 21.56 0.50 2.78
C SER A 112 21.26 -0.99 2.75
N VAL A 113 21.80 -1.70 1.75
CA VAL A 113 21.82 -3.16 1.76
C VAL A 113 22.78 -3.69 2.83
N ILE A 114 22.56 -4.92 3.28
CA ILE A 114 23.52 -5.62 4.14
C ILE A 114 24.82 -5.84 3.37
N ASP A 115 25.94 -5.47 3.98
CA ASP A 115 27.28 -5.69 3.45
C ASP A 115 28.20 -6.03 4.61
N GLY A 116 28.53 -7.31 4.77
CA GLY A 116 29.53 -7.97 5.64
C GLY A 116 29.75 -7.46 7.08
N LYS A 117 29.88 -6.15 7.25
CA LYS A 117 30.15 -5.39 8.47
C LYS A 117 28.96 -4.51 8.91
N LYS A 118 28.00 -4.20 8.02
CA LYS A 118 26.87 -3.32 8.29
C LYS A 118 25.55 -4.05 8.14
N SER A 119 24.70 -3.95 9.16
CA SER A 119 23.28 -4.33 9.06
C SER A 119 22.59 -3.49 7.99
N GLY A 120 21.67 -4.10 7.25
CA GLY A 120 20.99 -3.46 6.14
C GLY A 120 19.90 -4.34 5.56
N LEU A 121 19.23 -3.83 4.55
CA LEU A 121 18.17 -4.54 3.82
C LEU A 121 18.75 -5.73 3.05
N HIS A 122 18.00 -6.81 3.01
CA HIS A 122 18.40 -8.01 2.28
C HIS A 122 18.05 -7.85 0.79
N ILE A 123 18.94 -8.32 -0.07
CA ILE A 123 18.66 -8.51 -1.50
C ILE A 123 18.11 -9.92 -1.73
N ARG A 124 17.32 -10.07 -2.79
CA ARG A 124 16.87 -11.39 -3.24
C ARG A 124 18.05 -12.20 -3.80
N PRO A 125 18.25 -13.45 -3.36
CA PRO A 125 19.32 -14.30 -3.91
C PRO A 125 19.16 -14.58 -5.40
N ASP A 126 17.92 -14.72 -5.88
CA ASP A 126 17.62 -15.01 -7.29
C ASP A 126 17.60 -13.75 -8.18
N LYS A 127 17.47 -12.56 -7.58
CA LYS A 127 17.40 -11.26 -8.28
C LYS A 127 18.16 -10.21 -7.47
N PRO A 128 19.50 -10.16 -7.56
CA PRO A 128 20.34 -9.36 -6.67
C PRO A 128 20.16 -7.82 -6.81
N TYR A 129 19.39 -7.37 -7.80
CA TYR A 129 18.98 -5.97 -7.98
C TYR A 129 17.67 -5.61 -7.28
N MET A 130 17.03 -6.57 -6.60
CA MET A 130 15.77 -6.38 -5.88
C MET A 130 15.96 -6.61 -4.39
N LEU A 131 15.32 -5.79 -3.57
CA LEU A 131 15.23 -6.00 -2.13
C LEU A 131 14.19 -7.09 -1.82
N ASP A 132 14.33 -7.75 -0.67
CA ASP A 132 13.34 -8.66 -0.14
C ASP A 132 12.74 -8.10 1.15
N LEU A 133 11.66 -7.33 1.02
CA LEU A 133 10.98 -6.72 2.14
C LEU A 133 9.82 -7.59 2.62
N ASN A 134 9.81 -7.88 3.90
CA ASN A 134 8.75 -8.60 4.58
C ASN A 134 8.43 -7.88 5.90
N ILE A 135 7.67 -6.78 5.78
CA ILE A 135 7.39 -5.86 6.87
C ILE A 135 6.19 -6.38 7.67
N ASP A 136 6.38 -6.62 8.95
CA ASP A 136 5.32 -7.05 9.86
C ASP A 136 4.27 -5.94 10.05
N SER A 137 2.98 -6.27 9.95
CA SER A 137 1.91 -5.27 9.95
C SER A 137 1.65 -4.60 11.31
N LYS A 138 2.12 -5.20 12.40
CA LYS A 138 1.92 -4.67 13.77
C LYS A 138 3.14 -3.90 14.25
N THR A 139 4.32 -4.42 13.98
CA THR A 139 5.59 -3.86 14.46
C THR A 139 6.27 -2.98 13.44
N PHE A 140 5.93 -3.08 12.15
CA PHE A 140 6.65 -2.43 11.03
C PHE A 140 8.15 -2.78 10.98
N ILE A 141 8.54 -3.89 11.60
CA ILE A 141 9.90 -4.40 11.52
C ILE A 141 9.98 -5.35 10.33
N ASP A 142 10.98 -5.14 9.48
CA ASP A 142 11.27 -6.09 8.41
C ASP A 142 11.86 -7.39 8.97
N ARG A 143 11.29 -8.53 8.56
CA ARG A 143 11.64 -9.84 9.11
C ARG A 143 13.10 -10.20 8.87
N GLY A 144 13.63 -9.92 7.68
CA GLY A 144 14.96 -10.32 7.26
C GLY A 144 16.04 -9.45 7.90
N SER A 145 15.96 -8.14 7.63
CA SER A 145 16.95 -7.14 8.03
C SER A 145 16.83 -6.64 9.47
N LYS A 146 15.67 -6.85 10.11
CA LYS A 146 15.33 -6.29 11.43
C LYS A 146 15.23 -4.76 11.48
N ILE A 147 15.22 -4.10 10.32
CA ILE A 147 15.04 -2.64 10.25
C ILE A 147 13.63 -2.27 10.71
N ASP A 148 13.55 -1.30 11.61
CA ASP A 148 12.28 -0.70 12.05
C ASP A 148 11.87 0.40 11.06
N PHE A 149 10.71 0.22 10.43
CA PHE A 149 10.16 1.19 9.48
C PHE A 149 9.24 2.24 10.13
N LYS A 150 8.92 2.14 11.43
CA LYS A 150 8.05 3.12 12.11
C LYS A 150 8.53 4.57 11.97
N PRO A 151 9.83 4.90 12.11
CA PRO A 151 10.30 6.29 12.01
C PRO A 151 10.01 6.94 10.65
N TYR A 152 9.78 6.13 9.62
CA TYR A 152 9.50 6.59 8.26
C TYR A 152 8.01 6.75 7.97
N ILE A 153 7.11 6.33 8.87
CA ILE A 153 5.66 6.50 8.69
C ILE A 153 5.33 7.99 8.75
N LYS A 154 4.75 8.53 7.67
CA LYS A 154 4.34 9.93 7.58
C LYS A 154 2.84 10.12 7.71
N ASN A 155 2.07 9.26 7.06
CA ASN A 155 0.61 9.38 7.04
C ASN A 155 -0.06 8.00 7.14
N LYS A 156 -1.30 8.03 7.62
CA LYS A 156 -2.23 6.92 7.57
C LYS A 156 -3.59 7.45 7.12
N VAL A 157 -4.17 6.82 6.11
CA VAL A 157 -5.45 7.26 5.52
C VAL A 157 -6.37 6.06 5.45
N LYS A 158 -7.52 6.17 6.12
CA LYS A 158 -8.60 5.19 6.01
C LYS A 158 -9.36 5.40 4.72
N TYR A 159 -9.79 4.31 4.08
CA TYR A 159 -10.60 4.39 2.88
C TYR A 159 -11.93 3.69 3.01
#